data_AF-A0A351G219-F1
#
_entry.id   AF-A0A351G219-F1
#
_cell.length_a   1.000
_cell.length_b   1.000
_cell.length_c   1.000
_cell.angle_alpha   90.00
_cell.angle_beta   90.00
_cell.angle_gamma   90.00
#
_symmetry.space_group_name_H-M   'P 1'
#
loop_
_entity.id
_entity.type
_entity.pdbx_description
1 polymer ?
#
loop_
_entity_poly.entity_id
_entity_poly.type
_entity_poly.pdbx_seq_one_letter_code
_entity_poly.pdbx_strand_id
1 'polypeptide(L)'
;MIPHIPAIPRMPSIPNIPSIPRIFSGSKVNRQGKLAASLRDGFLDPLGINEEYVQEFEAVGFGDLSYDEFHQFRIHGITPSFIEELSDLGLRNLSVDELVELKIHGVSPRYIRALGEEGLSGFSAQDLARLKIFNVRPNFVREMREMGFTNLGIDELTELSIHNVRPGFVAELRELGFEDLEISEIVELGIHNISPQLIKEVRELGFEDLVIEDIVQLGIHNIHPNFIREIKEMGFENLTVEDLVQFGIHNVRPAFIRELRQLDIQLQADDLIQLSIHNLRPSFVREFVELAPNLQVEDLVRLSIHGLTPSYLREINQAGIE
;
A
#
# COMPACT_ATOMS: atom_id res chain seq x y z
N MET A 1 27.04 -14.49 13.92
CA MET A 1 25.62 -14.90 13.87
C MET A 1 24.92 -13.99 12.89
N ILE A 2 24.20 -14.56 11.92
CA ILE A 2 23.43 -13.79 10.94
C ILE A 2 22.15 -13.27 11.62
N PRO A 3 21.84 -11.97 11.55
CA PRO A 3 20.58 -11.43 12.07
C PRO A 3 19.37 -12.06 11.36
N HIS A 4 18.25 -12.24 12.07
CA HIS A 4 17.01 -12.68 11.44
C HIS A 4 16.49 -11.65 10.42
N ILE A 5 15.78 -12.15 9.40
CA ILE A 5 15.07 -11.31 8.43
C ILE A 5 14.03 -10.46 9.20
N PRO A 6 14.00 -9.12 8.99
CA PRO A 6 12.96 -8.28 9.57
C PRO A 6 11.55 -8.69 9.11
N ALA A 7 10.58 -8.59 10.03
CA ALA A 7 9.18 -8.79 9.67
C ALA A 7 8.74 -7.76 8.62
N ILE A 8 7.79 -8.16 7.77
CA ILE A 8 7.23 -7.30 6.74
C ILE A 8 6.57 -6.07 7.40
N PRO A 9 6.80 -4.84 6.89
CA PRO A 9 6.17 -3.65 7.42
C PRO A 9 4.65 -3.77 7.46
N ARG A 10 4.03 -3.32 8.56
CA ARG A 10 2.57 -3.33 8.68
C ARG A 10 1.93 -2.48 7.59
N MET A 11 0.76 -2.92 7.12
CA MET A 11 -0.05 -2.17 6.17
C MET A 11 -0.34 -0.75 6.69
N PRO A 12 -0.23 0.28 5.82
CA PRO A 12 -0.58 1.64 6.19
C PRO A 12 -2.09 1.76 6.43
N SER A 13 -2.49 2.59 7.40
CA SER A 13 -3.91 2.89 7.60
C SER A 13 -4.49 3.63 6.41
N ILE A 14 -5.74 3.33 6.06
CA ILE A 14 -6.49 4.06 5.04
C ILE A 14 -6.52 5.56 5.41
N PRO A 15 -6.20 6.47 4.47
CA PRO A 15 -6.23 7.90 4.74
C PRO A 15 -7.63 8.40 5.13
N ASN A 16 -7.69 9.36 6.07
CA ASN A 16 -8.93 10.02 6.44
C ASN A 16 -9.50 10.83 5.26
N ILE A 17 -10.84 10.92 5.20
CA ILE A 17 -11.54 11.82 4.29
C ILE A 17 -11.24 13.27 4.69
N PRO A 18 -10.77 14.13 3.77
CA PRO A 18 -10.56 15.54 4.07
C PRO A 18 -11.86 16.21 4.51
N SER A 19 -11.82 16.96 5.62
CA SER A 19 -12.97 17.76 6.03
C SER A 19 -13.27 18.86 5.00
N ILE A 20 -14.54 19.06 4.68
CA ILE A 20 -14.97 20.13 3.79
C ILE A 20 -14.91 21.47 4.55
N PRO A 21 -14.14 22.47 4.06
CA PRO A 21 -14.10 23.77 4.70
C PRO A 21 -15.47 24.43 4.65
N ARG A 22 -16.00 24.82 5.82
CA ARG A 22 -17.22 25.64 5.87
C ARG A 22 -16.90 27.03 5.33
N ILE A 23 -17.50 27.37 4.20
CA ILE A 23 -17.25 28.62 3.49
C ILE A 23 -17.89 29.84 4.20
N PHE A 24 -18.81 29.60 5.16
CA PHE A 24 -19.46 30.64 5.95
C PHE A 24 -19.63 30.23 7.41
N SER A 25 -19.08 31.02 8.34
CA SER A 25 -19.41 31.00 9.77
C SER A 25 -20.20 32.27 10.10
N GLY A 26 -21.42 32.39 9.56
CA GLY A 26 -22.04 33.68 9.28
C GLY A 26 -23.35 34.00 10.01
N SER A 27 -23.37 33.90 11.34
CA SER A 27 -24.48 34.35 12.23
C SER A 27 -25.80 33.58 12.06
N LYS A 28 -26.33 33.07 13.18
CA LYS A 28 -27.73 32.62 13.30
C LYS A 28 -28.67 33.82 13.15
N VAL A 29 -28.77 34.40 11.95
CA VAL A 29 -29.90 35.26 11.63
C VAL A 29 -31.07 34.31 11.48
N ASN A 30 -32.08 34.49 12.33
CA ASN A 30 -33.29 33.69 12.30
C ASN A 30 -33.86 33.64 10.87
N ARG A 31 -34.48 32.52 10.51
CA ARG A 31 -35.12 32.27 9.21
C ARG A 31 -35.84 33.52 8.69
N GLN A 32 -36.54 34.21 9.58
CA GLN A 32 -37.32 35.42 9.29
C GLN A 32 -36.49 36.67 8.98
N GLY A 33 -35.30 36.89 9.56
CA GLY A 33 -34.59 38.17 9.47
C GLY A 33 -33.89 38.43 8.14
N LYS A 34 -33.31 37.38 7.51
CA LYS A 34 -32.67 37.48 6.19
C LYS A 34 -33.61 37.11 5.04
N LEU A 35 -34.49 36.10 5.18
CA LEU A 35 -35.52 35.87 4.16
C LEU A 35 -36.49 37.05 4.07
N ALA A 36 -36.93 37.65 5.18
CA ALA A 36 -37.77 38.85 5.07
C ALA A 36 -37.02 40.06 4.52
N ALA A 37 -35.68 40.09 4.55
CA ALA A 37 -34.87 41.15 3.96
C ALA A 37 -34.56 40.93 2.47
N SER A 38 -34.47 39.68 1.99
CA SER A 38 -34.42 39.39 0.55
C SER A 38 -35.81 39.43 -0.11
N LEU A 39 -36.86 39.09 0.64
CA LEU A 39 -38.26 39.13 0.18
C LEU A 39 -38.89 40.52 0.27
N ARG A 40 -38.31 41.46 1.02
CA ARG A 40 -38.77 42.87 1.04
C ARG A 40 -37.91 43.70 0.10
N ASP A 41 -38.59 44.47 -0.76
CA ASP A 41 -38.03 45.50 -1.65
C ASP A 41 -37.26 45.04 -2.89
N GLY A 42 -37.76 44.03 -3.61
CA GLY A 42 -37.33 43.76 -4.98
C GLY A 42 -35.85 43.35 -5.14
N PHE A 43 -35.20 42.98 -4.03
CA PHE A 43 -33.85 42.44 -4.03
C PHE A 43 -33.90 40.97 -4.48
N LEU A 44 -33.58 40.74 -5.75
CA LEU A 44 -33.37 39.40 -6.25
C LEU A 44 -32.10 38.84 -5.61
N ASP A 45 -32.26 37.81 -4.76
CA ASP A 45 -31.14 37.03 -4.28
C ASP A 45 -30.34 36.51 -5.49
N PRO A 46 -29.02 36.78 -5.58
CA PRO A 46 -28.23 36.46 -6.78
C PRO A 46 -28.14 34.96 -7.05
N LEU A 47 -28.40 34.12 -6.05
CA LEU A 47 -28.47 32.68 -6.21
C LEU A 47 -29.90 32.19 -6.44
N GLY A 48 -30.91 33.06 -6.35
CA GLY A 48 -32.31 32.73 -6.55
C GLY A 48 -32.94 32.01 -5.37
N ILE A 49 -32.43 32.21 -4.16
CA ILE A 49 -33.04 31.69 -2.92
C ILE A 49 -34.29 32.52 -2.60
N ASN A 50 -35.45 32.08 -3.09
CA ASN A 50 -36.76 32.71 -2.90
C ASN A 50 -37.70 31.82 -2.07
N GLU A 51 -38.93 32.28 -1.84
CA GLU A 51 -39.93 31.54 -1.04
C GLU A 51 -40.28 30.17 -1.64
N GLU A 52 -40.42 30.09 -2.96
CA GLU A 52 -40.71 28.84 -3.69
C GLU A 52 -39.57 27.82 -3.50
N TYR A 53 -38.31 28.25 -3.66
CA TYR A 53 -37.14 27.41 -3.41
C TYR A 53 -37.10 26.90 -1.96
N VAL A 54 -37.44 27.74 -0.97
CA VAL A 54 -37.51 27.29 0.42
C VAL A 54 -38.61 26.25 0.60
N GLN A 55 -39.82 26.51 0.07
CA GLN A 55 -40.96 25.59 0.15
C GLN A 55 -40.65 24.21 -0.45
N GLU A 56 -39.92 24.15 -1.54
CA GLU A 56 -39.46 22.90 -2.15
C GLU A 56 -38.60 22.05 -1.20
N PHE A 57 -37.72 22.67 -0.41
CA PHE A 57 -36.90 21.96 0.57
C PHE A 57 -37.67 21.65 1.86
N GLU A 58 -38.64 22.47 2.26
CA GLU A 58 -39.52 22.15 3.39
C GLU A 58 -40.28 20.83 3.11
N ALA A 59 -40.71 20.61 1.87
CA ALA A 59 -41.43 19.40 1.46
C ALA A 59 -40.63 18.11 1.62
N VAL A 60 -39.30 18.18 1.56
CA VAL A 60 -38.38 17.02 1.73
C VAL A 60 -37.73 16.98 3.11
N GLY A 61 -38.29 17.71 4.09
CA GLY A 61 -37.86 17.66 5.49
C GLY A 61 -36.75 18.66 5.86
N PHE A 62 -36.39 19.57 4.96
CA PHE A 62 -35.38 20.60 5.18
C PHE A 62 -36.02 21.99 5.31
N GLY A 63 -37.08 22.06 6.11
CA GLY A 63 -37.69 23.32 6.50
C GLY A 63 -36.72 24.16 7.31
N ASP A 64 -36.23 23.58 8.42
CA ASP A 64 -35.22 23.98 9.41
C ASP A 64 -34.06 24.94 9.04
N LEU A 65 -33.77 25.17 7.77
CA LEU A 65 -32.47 25.67 7.34
C LEU A 65 -32.27 27.19 7.51
N SER A 66 -31.04 27.56 7.83
CA SER A 66 -30.53 28.92 7.75
C SER A 66 -30.26 29.33 6.30
N TYR A 67 -30.17 30.64 6.06
CA TYR A 67 -29.82 31.17 4.74
C TYR A 67 -28.48 30.62 4.23
N ASP A 68 -27.48 30.50 5.10
CA ASP A 68 -26.16 29.97 4.75
C ASP A 68 -26.24 28.49 4.31
N GLU A 69 -27.13 27.69 4.91
CA GLU A 69 -27.37 26.30 4.52
C GLU A 69 -28.12 26.19 3.18
N PHE A 70 -29.12 27.05 2.93
CA PHE A 70 -29.74 27.14 1.60
C PHE A 70 -28.74 27.58 0.52
N HIS A 71 -27.83 28.48 0.87
CA HIS A 71 -26.73 28.88 0.01
C HIS A 71 -25.79 27.70 -0.27
N GLN A 72 -25.43 26.88 0.74
CA GLN A 72 -24.65 25.64 0.53
C GLN A 72 -25.36 24.69 -0.44
N PHE A 73 -26.65 24.46 -0.26
CA PHE A 73 -27.43 23.61 -1.18
C PHE A 73 -27.37 24.12 -2.61
N ARG A 74 -27.51 25.45 -2.77
CA ARG A 74 -27.53 26.08 -4.09
C ARG A 74 -26.20 25.99 -4.81
N ILE A 75 -25.09 26.30 -4.14
CA ILE A 75 -23.75 26.27 -4.75
C ILE A 75 -23.28 24.83 -5.06
N HIS A 76 -23.71 23.85 -4.27
CA HIS A 76 -23.35 22.44 -4.47
C HIS A 76 -24.37 21.66 -5.31
N GLY A 77 -25.42 22.32 -5.81
CA GLY A 77 -26.43 21.70 -6.66
C GLY A 77 -27.19 20.57 -5.97
N ILE A 78 -27.47 20.74 -4.68
CA ILE A 78 -28.41 19.89 -3.93
C ILE A 78 -29.82 20.28 -4.34
N THR A 79 -30.66 19.29 -4.61
CA THR A 79 -32.04 19.47 -5.04
C THR A 79 -32.97 18.64 -4.16
N PRO A 80 -34.26 18.99 -4.05
CA PRO A 80 -35.24 18.18 -3.34
C PRO A 80 -35.28 16.74 -3.87
N SER A 81 -35.29 16.57 -5.21
CA SER A 81 -35.26 15.26 -5.86
C SER A 81 -34.01 14.43 -5.51
N PHE A 82 -32.83 15.04 -5.33
CA PHE A 82 -31.65 14.32 -4.87
C PHE A 82 -31.85 13.78 -3.45
N ILE A 83 -32.44 14.58 -2.56
CA ILE A 83 -32.73 14.18 -1.17
C ILE A 83 -33.77 13.05 -1.13
N GLU A 84 -34.83 13.16 -1.94
CA GLU A 84 -35.86 12.10 -2.08
C GLU A 84 -35.24 10.80 -2.58
N GLU A 85 -34.43 10.84 -3.65
CA GLU A 85 -33.76 9.64 -4.16
C GLU A 85 -32.83 8.99 -3.13
N LEU A 86 -32.12 9.78 -2.31
CA LEU A 86 -31.29 9.25 -1.23
C LEU A 86 -32.16 8.59 -0.14
N SER A 87 -33.29 9.20 0.22
CA SER A 87 -34.25 8.65 1.20
C SER A 87 -34.85 7.33 0.73
N ASP A 88 -35.16 7.21 -0.57
CA ASP A 88 -35.65 5.98 -1.19
C ASP A 88 -34.59 4.86 -1.17
N LEU A 89 -33.32 5.24 -1.23
CA LEU A 89 -32.16 4.34 -1.09
C LEU A 89 -31.81 4.04 0.37
N GLY A 90 -32.61 4.52 1.32
CA GLY A 90 -32.45 4.25 2.75
C GLY A 90 -31.54 5.23 3.49
N LEU A 91 -30.95 6.21 2.80
CA LEU A 91 -30.17 7.28 3.41
C LEU A 91 -31.11 8.39 3.89
N ARG A 92 -31.61 8.24 5.11
CA ARG A 92 -32.56 9.17 5.73
C ARG A 92 -31.88 9.98 6.83
N ASN A 93 -32.49 11.11 7.18
CA ASN A 93 -32.03 12.01 8.25
C ASN A 93 -30.59 12.52 8.07
N LEU A 94 -30.16 12.71 6.82
CA LEU A 94 -28.86 13.28 6.52
C LEU A 94 -28.80 14.75 6.96
N SER A 95 -27.68 15.14 7.55
CA SER A 95 -27.36 16.54 7.82
C SER A 95 -27.06 17.30 6.51
N VAL A 96 -27.09 18.63 6.59
CA VAL A 96 -26.65 19.51 5.49
C VAL A 96 -25.22 19.18 5.07
N ASP A 97 -24.32 18.99 6.05
CA ASP A 97 -22.91 18.68 5.79
C ASP A 97 -22.76 17.34 5.05
N GLU A 98 -23.50 16.30 5.42
CA GLU A 98 -23.46 15.00 4.73
C GLU A 98 -23.99 15.09 3.29
N LEU A 99 -25.08 15.82 3.05
CA LEU A 99 -25.59 16.03 1.69
C LEU A 99 -24.59 16.78 0.81
N VAL A 100 -23.93 17.79 1.37
CA VAL A 100 -22.86 18.55 0.70
C VAL A 100 -21.67 17.65 0.43
N GLU A 101 -21.27 16.82 1.39
CA GLU A 101 -20.16 15.86 1.24
C GLU A 101 -20.40 14.87 0.10
N LEU A 102 -21.58 14.25 0.07
CA LEU A 102 -21.98 13.36 -1.00
C LEU A 102 -21.90 14.05 -2.37
N LYS A 103 -22.37 15.30 -2.48
CA LYS A 103 -22.31 16.07 -3.73
C LYS A 103 -20.88 16.43 -4.14
N ILE A 104 -20.07 16.95 -3.22
CA ILE A 104 -18.69 17.36 -3.50
C ILE A 104 -17.87 16.18 -4.01
N HIS A 105 -18.03 15.00 -3.42
CA HIS A 105 -17.31 13.80 -3.82
C HIS A 105 -17.98 13.05 -4.99
N GLY A 106 -19.10 13.55 -5.51
CA GLY A 106 -19.77 12.99 -6.69
C GLY A 106 -20.49 11.66 -6.42
N VAL A 107 -20.92 11.43 -5.19
CA VAL A 107 -21.82 10.32 -4.85
C VAL A 107 -23.20 10.65 -5.40
N SER A 108 -23.69 9.79 -6.29
CA SER A 108 -25.01 9.95 -6.93
C SER A 108 -25.94 8.81 -6.52
N PRO A 109 -27.27 9.01 -6.56
CA PRO A 109 -28.23 7.93 -6.34
C PRO A 109 -28.01 6.75 -7.30
N ARG A 110 -27.59 7.04 -8.56
CA ARG A 110 -27.20 6.00 -9.52
C ARG A 110 -26.01 5.17 -9.05
N TYR A 111 -24.98 5.79 -8.47
CA TYR A 111 -23.82 5.09 -7.93
C TYR A 111 -24.21 4.20 -6.75
N ILE A 112 -25.04 4.72 -5.84
CA ILE A 112 -25.53 3.97 -4.67
C ILE A 112 -26.38 2.77 -5.12
N ARG A 113 -27.31 2.96 -6.08
CA ARG A 113 -28.09 1.87 -6.68
C ARG A 113 -27.20 0.79 -7.27
N ALA A 114 -26.19 1.19 -8.04
CA ALA A 114 -25.26 0.26 -8.65
C ALA A 114 -24.46 -0.53 -7.60
N LEU A 115 -24.01 0.09 -6.49
CA LEU A 115 -23.41 -0.65 -5.39
C LEU A 115 -24.40 -1.65 -4.75
N GLY A 116 -25.66 -1.25 -4.59
CA GLY A 116 -26.75 -2.10 -4.11
C GLY A 116 -27.00 -3.33 -4.98
N GLU A 117 -26.93 -3.18 -6.31
CA GLU A 117 -27.03 -4.29 -7.28
C GLU A 117 -25.89 -5.31 -7.10
N GLU A 118 -24.72 -4.86 -6.64
CA GLU A 118 -23.59 -5.74 -6.29
C GLU A 118 -23.68 -6.28 -4.85
N GLY A 119 -24.81 -6.11 -4.17
CA GLY A 119 -25.06 -6.62 -2.83
C GLY A 119 -24.48 -5.76 -1.70
N LEU A 120 -24.00 -4.56 -2.00
CA LEU A 120 -23.48 -3.63 -1.00
C LEU A 120 -24.56 -2.65 -0.55
N SER A 121 -24.92 -2.67 0.73
CA SER A 121 -25.99 -1.82 1.29
C SER A 121 -25.72 -1.46 2.75
N GLY A 122 -26.54 -0.55 3.30
CA GLY A 122 -26.45 -0.17 4.72
C GLY A 122 -25.28 0.76 5.08
N PHE A 123 -24.72 1.45 4.08
CA PHE A 123 -23.60 2.36 4.26
C PHE A 123 -24.04 3.73 4.75
N SER A 124 -23.19 4.36 5.57
CA SER A 124 -23.35 5.76 5.93
C SER A 124 -23.01 6.68 4.74
N ALA A 125 -23.39 7.96 4.83
CA ALA A 125 -22.97 8.96 3.85
C ALA A 125 -21.43 9.06 3.76
N GLN A 126 -20.76 8.95 4.92
CA GLN A 126 -19.30 8.98 5.01
C GLN A 126 -18.66 7.78 4.31
N ASP A 127 -19.22 6.58 4.46
CA ASP A 127 -18.72 5.37 3.79
C ASP A 127 -18.84 5.50 2.26
N LEU A 128 -19.97 6.00 1.77
CA LEU A 128 -20.20 6.21 0.34
C LEU A 128 -19.25 7.27 -0.23
N ALA A 129 -19.03 8.35 0.52
CA ALA A 129 -18.03 9.36 0.16
C ALA A 129 -16.63 8.73 0.10
N ARG A 130 -16.26 7.89 1.07
CA ARG A 130 -14.98 7.17 1.12
C ARG A 130 -14.77 6.31 -0.11
N LEU A 131 -15.71 5.42 -0.41
CA LEU A 131 -15.66 4.53 -1.57
C LEU A 131 -15.49 5.34 -2.86
N LYS A 132 -16.18 6.48 -2.94
CA LYS A 132 -16.11 7.35 -4.11
C LYS A 132 -14.77 8.09 -4.24
N ILE A 133 -14.25 8.64 -3.16
CA ILE A 133 -12.95 9.33 -3.09
C ILE A 133 -11.82 8.40 -3.52
N PHE A 134 -11.83 7.16 -3.01
CA PHE A 134 -10.84 6.15 -3.37
C PHE A 134 -11.22 5.34 -4.62
N ASN A 135 -12.15 5.85 -5.43
CA ASN A 135 -12.51 5.33 -6.76
C ASN A 135 -12.91 3.84 -6.77
N VAL A 136 -13.59 3.36 -5.73
CA VAL A 136 -14.23 2.03 -5.72
C VAL A 136 -15.42 2.06 -6.67
N ARG A 137 -15.41 1.20 -7.68
CA ARG A 137 -16.44 1.14 -8.74
C ARG A 137 -17.34 -0.09 -8.56
N PRO A 138 -18.64 -0.01 -8.89
CA PRO A 138 -19.53 -1.16 -8.82
C PRO A 138 -19.04 -2.37 -9.65
N ASN A 139 -18.51 -2.15 -10.85
CA ASN A 139 -17.98 -3.25 -11.67
C ASN A 139 -16.77 -3.94 -11.00
N PHE A 140 -15.91 -3.18 -10.32
CA PHE A 140 -14.81 -3.75 -9.54
C PHE A 140 -15.34 -4.64 -8.41
N VAL A 141 -16.36 -4.18 -7.67
CA VAL A 141 -17.01 -4.98 -6.62
C VAL A 141 -17.58 -6.27 -7.22
N ARG A 142 -18.30 -6.19 -8.35
CA ARG A 142 -18.83 -7.36 -9.05
C ARG A 142 -17.78 -8.37 -9.40
N GLU A 143 -16.71 -7.94 -10.07
CA GLU A 143 -15.62 -8.79 -10.53
C GLU A 143 -14.94 -9.48 -9.34
N MET A 144 -14.71 -8.75 -8.23
CA MET A 144 -14.19 -9.36 -6.99
C MET A 144 -15.15 -10.42 -6.41
N ARG A 145 -16.46 -10.15 -6.40
CA ARG A 145 -17.47 -11.11 -5.94
C ARG A 145 -17.56 -12.35 -6.81
N GLU A 146 -17.48 -12.19 -8.13
CA GLU A 146 -17.46 -13.30 -9.11
C GLU A 146 -16.23 -14.19 -8.93
N MET A 147 -15.12 -13.63 -8.45
CA MET A 147 -13.94 -14.37 -8.02
C MET A 147 -14.09 -15.03 -6.64
N GLY A 148 -15.23 -14.90 -5.96
CA GLY A 148 -15.50 -15.53 -4.67
C GLY A 148 -15.30 -14.64 -3.45
N PHE A 149 -14.85 -13.38 -3.61
CA PHE A 149 -14.73 -12.43 -2.51
C PHE A 149 -16.09 -11.76 -2.22
N THR A 150 -17.03 -12.52 -1.65
CA THR A 150 -18.43 -12.08 -1.54
C THR A 150 -18.75 -11.19 -0.34
N ASN A 151 -17.86 -11.13 0.66
CA ASN A 151 -18.11 -10.48 1.94
C ASN A 151 -17.10 -9.35 2.24
N LEU A 152 -16.72 -8.59 1.20
CA LEU A 152 -15.76 -7.51 1.35
C LEU A 152 -16.37 -6.31 2.10
N GLY A 153 -15.68 -5.88 3.16
CA GLY A 153 -15.97 -4.65 3.87
C GLY A 153 -15.57 -3.40 3.09
N ILE A 154 -16.02 -2.23 3.56
CA ILE A 154 -15.66 -0.94 2.97
C ILE A 154 -14.15 -0.70 3.04
N ASP A 155 -13.52 -1.04 4.17
CA ASP A 155 -12.09 -0.86 4.37
C ASP A 155 -11.28 -1.71 3.37
N GLU A 156 -11.63 -2.99 3.22
CA GLU A 156 -10.99 -3.90 2.26
C GLU A 156 -11.16 -3.43 0.81
N LEU A 157 -12.37 -3.06 0.39
CA LEU A 157 -12.62 -2.50 -0.95
C LEU A 157 -11.80 -1.22 -1.20
N THR A 158 -11.67 -0.40 -0.16
CA THR A 158 -10.90 0.85 -0.22
C THR A 158 -9.41 0.57 -0.32
N GLU A 159 -8.87 -0.35 0.47
CA GLU A 159 -7.46 -0.76 0.45
C GLU A 159 -7.06 -1.35 -0.90
N LEU A 160 -7.85 -2.30 -1.43
CA LEU A 160 -7.64 -2.86 -2.75
C LEU A 160 -7.56 -1.76 -3.81
N SER A 161 -8.46 -0.78 -3.75
CA SER A 161 -8.48 0.33 -4.71
C SER A 161 -7.29 1.28 -4.55
N ILE A 162 -6.91 1.66 -3.31
CA ILE A 162 -5.76 2.53 -3.01
C ILE A 162 -4.46 1.91 -3.54
N HIS A 163 -4.32 0.59 -3.37
CA HIS A 163 -3.12 -0.15 -3.76
C HIS A 163 -3.20 -0.71 -5.19
N ASN A 164 -4.13 -0.20 -6.00
CA ASN A 164 -4.30 -0.55 -7.42
C ASN A 164 -4.45 -2.06 -7.69
N VAL A 165 -4.98 -2.80 -6.72
CA VAL A 165 -5.31 -4.21 -6.91
C VAL A 165 -6.48 -4.31 -7.88
N ARG A 166 -6.29 -5.08 -8.96
CA ARG A 166 -7.31 -5.30 -9.99
C ARG A 166 -7.70 -6.77 -10.05
N PRO A 167 -8.93 -7.10 -10.50
CA PRO A 167 -9.35 -8.49 -10.64
C PRO A 167 -8.43 -9.33 -11.53
N GLY A 168 -7.89 -8.74 -12.60
CA GLY A 168 -6.89 -9.42 -13.45
C GLY A 168 -5.61 -9.80 -12.70
N PHE A 169 -5.15 -8.98 -11.75
CA PHE A 169 -3.98 -9.30 -10.92
C PHE A 169 -4.26 -10.52 -10.03
N VAL A 170 -5.44 -10.58 -9.41
CA VAL A 170 -5.87 -11.72 -8.59
C VAL A 170 -6.03 -12.99 -9.42
N ALA A 171 -6.58 -12.88 -10.64
CA ALA A 171 -6.68 -13.99 -11.58
C ALA A 171 -5.30 -14.55 -11.96
N GLU A 172 -4.32 -13.69 -12.27
CA GLU A 172 -2.95 -14.11 -12.56
C GLU A 172 -2.28 -14.82 -11.38
N LEU A 173 -2.52 -14.37 -10.14
CA LEU A 173 -2.01 -15.07 -8.95
C LEU A 173 -2.63 -16.47 -8.81
N ARG A 174 -3.93 -16.62 -9.07
CA ARG A 174 -4.59 -17.93 -9.06
C ARG A 174 -4.09 -18.86 -10.16
N GLU A 175 -3.81 -18.34 -11.36
CA GLU A 175 -3.16 -19.11 -12.43
C GLU A 175 -1.76 -19.59 -12.03
N LEU A 176 -1.11 -18.87 -11.11
CA LEU A 176 0.15 -19.26 -10.48
C LEU A 176 -0.03 -20.20 -9.27
N GLY A 177 -1.25 -20.71 -9.04
CA GLY A 177 -1.53 -21.69 -7.97
C GLY A 177 -1.81 -21.08 -6.60
N PHE A 178 -1.94 -19.76 -6.48
CA PHE A 178 -2.38 -19.10 -5.24
C PHE A 178 -3.91 -19.02 -5.20
N GLU A 179 -4.57 -20.13 -4.92
CA GLU A 179 -6.04 -20.24 -4.97
C GLU A 179 -6.74 -19.61 -3.75
N ASP A 180 -6.21 -19.85 -2.56
CA ASP A 180 -6.79 -19.48 -1.26
C ASP A 180 -6.15 -18.20 -0.67
N LEU A 181 -6.12 -17.13 -1.44
CA LEU A 181 -5.53 -15.85 -1.01
C LEU A 181 -6.43 -15.08 -0.04
N GLU A 182 -5.85 -14.63 1.07
CA GLU A 182 -6.48 -13.63 1.92
C GLU A 182 -6.41 -12.24 1.26
N ILE A 183 -7.38 -11.36 1.56
CA ILE A 183 -7.37 -9.99 1.01
C ILE A 183 -6.15 -9.21 1.49
N SER A 184 -5.75 -9.39 2.74
CA SER A 184 -4.53 -8.84 3.33
C SER A 184 -3.30 -9.16 2.48
N GLU A 185 -3.12 -10.42 2.09
CA GLU A 185 -2.02 -10.89 1.24
C GLU A 185 -2.02 -10.22 -0.13
N ILE A 186 -3.20 -10.12 -0.76
CA ILE A 186 -3.33 -9.47 -2.08
C ILE A 186 -2.99 -7.98 -1.98
N VAL A 187 -3.47 -7.30 -0.94
CA VAL A 187 -3.18 -5.89 -0.70
C VAL A 187 -1.69 -5.69 -0.42
N GLU A 188 -1.05 -6.58 0.34
CA GLU A 188 0.37 -6.54 0.65
C GLU A 188 1.25 -6.63 -0.60
N LEU A 189 0.93 -7.55 -1.52
CA LEU A 189 1.58 -7.59 -2.83
C LEU A 189 1.40 -6.29 -3.61
N GLY A 190 0.19 -5.70 -3.57
CA GLY A 190 -0.11 -4.41 -4.20
C GLY A 190 0.69 -3.24 -3.60
N ILE A 191 0.79 -3.15 -2.27
CA ILE A 191 1.57 -2.14 -1.55
C ILE A 191 3.04 -2.16 -2.01
N HIS A 192 3.60 -3.35 -2.15
CA HIS A 192 4.99 -3.55 -2.51
C HIS A 192 5.24 -3.63 -4.03
N ASN A 193 4.23 -3.35 -4.86
CA ASN A 193 4.29 -3.37 -6.32
C ASN A 193 4.83 -4.68 -6.89
N ILE A 194 4.47 -5.81 -6.27
CA ILE A 194 4.94 -7.11 -6.69
C ILE A 194 4.07 -7.60 -7.84
N SER A 195 4.72 -8.02 -8.93
CA SER A 195 4.03 -8.49 -10.13
C SER A 195 4.00 -10.02 -10.21
N PRO A 196 2.99 -10.62 -10.86
CA PRO A 196 2.97 -12.05 -11.14
C PRO A 196 4.16 -12.51 -11.99
N GLN A 197 4.75 -11.60 -12.78
CA GLN A 197 5.95 -11.86 -13.57
C GLN A 197 7.18 -12.14 -12.70
N LEU A 198 7.34 -11.43 -11.57
CA LEU A 198 8.42 -11.72 -10.61
C LEU A 198 8.34 -13.17 -10.13
N ILE A 199 7.13 -13.61 -9.76
CA ILE A 199 6.88 -14.97 -9.25
C ILE A 199 7.23 -16.01 -10.33
N LYS A 200 6.78 -15.79 -11.57
CA LYS A 200 7.11 -16.68 -12.72
C LYS A 200 8.61 -16.83 -12.90
N GLU A 201 9.34 -15.72 -12.98
CA GLU A 201 10.78 -15.73 -13.23
C GLU A 201 11.57 -16.33 -12.06
N VAL A 202 11.16 -16.10 -10.81
CA VAL A 202 11.80 -16.71 -9.63
C VAL A 202 11.58 -18.24 -9.62
N ARG A 203 10.38 -18.71 -9.99
CA ARG A 203 10.11 -20.16 -10.15
C ARG A 203 10.93 -20.79 -11.28
N GLU A 204 11.06 -20.13 -12.42
CA GLU A 204 11.92 -20.58 -13.52
C GLU A 204 13.40 -20.71 -13.12
N LEU A 205 13.83 -19.98 -12.09
CA LEU A 205 15.16 -20.07 -11.50
C LEU A 205 15.28 -21.18 -10.45
N GLY A 206 14.24 -22.00 -10.25
CA GLY A 206 14.25 -23.19 -9.40
C GLY A 206 13.68 -23.00 -7.99
N PHE A 207 13.01 -21.87 -7.72
CA PHE A 207 12.33 -21.61 -6.45
C PHE A 207 10.83 -21.83 -6.62
N GLU A 208 10.40 -23.10 -6.67
CA GLU A 208 9.02 -23.48 -7.03
C GLU A 208 8.02 -23.27 -5.88
N ASP A 209 8.42 -23.66 -4.67
CA ASP A 209 7.58 -23.69 -3.45
C ASP A 209 7.58 -22.33 -2.70
N LEU A 210 7.12 -21.27 -3.36
CA LEU A 210 7.03 -19.93 -2.77
C LEU A 210 5.71 -19.74 -2.03
N VAL A 211 5.78 -19.23 -0.78
CA VAL A 211 4.61 -18.65 -0.09
C VAL A 211 4.54 -17.13 -0.32
N ILE A 212 3.42 -16.50 0.01
CA ILE A 212 3.26 -15.04 -0.16
C ILE A 212 4.30 -14.25 0.63
N GLU A 213 4.61 -14.69 1.85
CA GLU A 213 5.64 -14.05 2.69
C GLU A 213 7.01 -14.03 1.97
N ASP A 214 7.42 -15.13 1.34
CA ASP A 214 8.66 -15.22 0.55
C ASP A 214 8.67 -14.20 -0.59
N ILE A 215 7.57 -14.13 -1.32
CA ILE A 215 7.41 -13.24 -2.47
C ILE A 215 7.49 -11.78 -2.04
N VAL A 216 6.86 -11.45 -0.91
CA VAL A 216 6.91 -10.09 -0.35
C VAL A 216 8.32 -9.76 0.12
N GLN A 217 8.99 -10.66 0.84
CA GLN A 217 10.36 -10.47 1.31
C GLN A 217 11.34 -10.25 0.14
N LEU A 218 11.24 -11.03 -0.93
CA LEU A 218 12.01 -10.81 -2.16
C LEU A 218 11.78 -9.41 -2.74
N GLY A 219 10.52 -8.98 -2.83
CA GLY A 219 10.13 -7.68 -3.35
C GLY A 219 10.69 -6.51 -2.53
N ILE A 220 10.46 -6.50 -1.21
CA ILE A 220 10.87 -5.39 -0.34
C ILE A 220 12.39 -5.29 -0.16
N HIS A 221 13.11 -6.39 -0.33
CA HIS A 221 14.57 -6.43 -0.31
C HIS A 221 15.21 -6.34 -1.70
N ASN A 222 14.45 -5.97 -2.72
CA ASN A 222 14.90 -5.73 -4.10
C ASN A 222 15.65 -6.91 -4.73
N ILE A 223 15.20 -8.13 -4.44
CA ILE A 223 15.74 -9.35 -5.04
C ILE A 223 15.07 -9.57 -6.40
N HIS A 224 15.83 -9.33 -7.46
CA HIS A 224 15.35 -9.49 -8.83
C HIS A 224 15.87 -10.78 -9.49
N PRO A 225 15.16 -11.34 -10.48
CA PRO A 225 15.57 -12.58 -11.16
C PRO A 225 16.98 -12.51 -11.78
N ASN A 226 17.40 -11.35 -12.27
CA ASN A 226 18.77 -11.15 -12.77
C ASN A 226 19.83 -11.31 -11.67
N PHE A 227 19.55 -10.80 -10.47
CA PHE A 227 20.42 -10.99 -9.32
C PHE A 227 20.56 -12.49 -9.00
N ILE A 228 19.44 -13.21 -8.88
CA ILE A 228 19.44 -14.65 -8.61
C ILE A 228 20.23 -15.41 -9.68
N ARG A 229 20.06 -15.09 -10.97
CA ARG A 229 20.79 -15.72 -12.08
C ARG A 229 22.30 -15.51 -11.97
N GLU A 230 22.75 -14.28 -11.73
CA GLU A 230 24.18 -13.97 -11.54
C GLU A 230 24.78 -14.75 -10.36
N ILE A 231 24.03 -14.87 -9.26
CA ILE A 231 24.48 -15.63 -8.08
C ILE A 231 24.61 -17.12 -8.40
N LYS A 232 23.63 -17.72 -9.10
CA LYS A 232 23.69 -19.13 -9.53
C LYS A 232 24.85 -19.38 -10.50
N GLU A 233 25.08 -18.49 -11.46
CA GLU A 233 26.22 -18.57 -12.40
C GLU A 233 27.59 -18.54 -11.70
N MET A 234 27.66 -17.98 -10.49
CA MET A 234 28.89 -17.97 -9.67
C MET A 234 29.11 -19.27 -8.88
N GLY A 235 28.19 -20.23 -8.97
CA GLY A 235 28.25 -21.54 -8.34
C GLY A 235 27.40 -21.68 -7.07
N PHE A 236 26.59 -20.68 -6.71
CA PHE A 236 25.66 -20.75 -5.58
C PHE A 236 24.29 -21.23 -6.06
N GLU A 237 24.20 -22.50 -6.46
CA GLU A 237 23.00 -23.07 -7.08
C GLU A 237 21.91 -23.49 -6.08
N ASN A 238 22.30 -23.83 -4.85
CA ASN A 238 21.43 -24.39 -3.81
C ASN A 238 21.14 -23.37 -2.71
N LEU A 239 20.63 -22.19 -3.08
CA LEU A 239 20.23 -21.16 -2.13
C LEU A 239 18.75 -21.30 -1.75
N THR A 240 18.43 -20.91 -0.52
CA THR A 240 17.05 -20.69 -0.07
C THR A 240 16.59 -19.27 -0.39
N VAL A 241 15.28 -19.01 -0.29
CA VAL A 241 14.76 -17.63 -0.35
C VAL A 241 15.35 -16.79 0.79
N GLU A 242 15.50 -17.37 1.99
CA GLU A 242 16.13 -16.71 3.13
C GLU A 242 17.55 -16.24 2.80
N ASP A 243 18.38 -17.09 2.17
CA ASP A 243 19.74 -16.70 1.76
C ASP A 243 19.73 -15.51 0.81
N LEU A 244 18.83 -15.51 -0.19
CA LEU A 244 18.72 -14.43 -1.16
C LEU A 244 18.28 -13.12 -0.49
N VAL A 245 17.30 -13.19 0.41
CA VAL A 245 16.82 -12.04 1.16
C VAL A 245 17.94 -11.50 2.07
N GLN A 246 18.67 -12.38 2.75
CA GLN A 246 19.85 -12.01 3.55
C GLN A 246 20.94 -11.35 2.70
N PHE A 247 21.17 -11.81 1.48
CA PHE A 247 22.09 -11.15 0.56
C PHE A 247 21.65 -9.71 0.24
N GLY A 248 20.35 -9.49 0.01
CA GLY A 248 19.78 -8.15 -0.18
C GLY A 248 19.97 -7.25 1.03
N ILE A 249 19.57 -7.73 2.22
CA ILE A 249 19.67 -7.01 3.50
C ILE A 249 21.11 -6.61 3.80
N HIS A 250 22.04 -7.54 3.61
CA HIS A 250 23.46 -7.37 3.93
C HIS A 250 24.30 -6.96 2.72
N ASN A 251 23.67 -6.52 1.64
CA ASN A 251 24.33 -5.94 0.47
C ASN A 251 25.43 -6.85 -0.13
N VAL A 252 25.21 -8.16 -0.11
CA VAL A 252 26.07 -9.16 -0.76
C VAL A 252 25.85 -9.07 -2.27
N ARG A 253 26.68 -8.28 -2.95
CA ARG A 253 26.52 -7.99 -4.39
C ARG A 253 27.27 -9.00 -5.27
N PRO A 254 26.84 -9.21 -6.52
CA PRO A 254 27.55 -10.09 -7.46
C PRO A 254 29.02 -9.70 -7.67
N ALA A 255 29.35 -8.40 -7.65
CA ALA A 255 30.74 -7.94 -7.75
C ALA A 255 31.61 -8.39 -6.56
N PHE A 256 31.05 -8.33 -5.35
CA PHE A 256 31.73 -8.79 -4.13
C PHE A 256 32.04 -10.28 -4.19
N ILE A 257 31.05 -11.08 -4.62
CA ILE A 257 31.22 -12.54 -4.78
C ILE A 257 32.24 -12.85 -5.88
N ARG A 258 32.19 -12.16 -7.03
CA ARG A 258 33.16 -12.36 -8.12
C ARG A 258 34.61 -12.15 -7.68
N GLU A 259 34.87 -11.13 -6.87
CA GLU A 259 36.22 -10.89 -6.35
C GLU A 259 36.66 -11.98 -5.36
N LEU A 260 35.76 -12.44 -4.49
CA LEU A 260 36.05 -13.51 -3.54
C LEU A 260 36.24 -14.87 -4.23
N ARG A 261 35.52 -15.14 -5.34
CA ARG A 261 35.68 -16.38 -6.13
C ARG A 261 37.01 -16.47 -6.88
N GLN A 262 37.76 -15.39 -6.99
CA GLN A 262 39.15 -15.43 -7.51
C GLN A 262 40.13 -15.96 -6.46
N LEU A 263 39.69 -16.07 -5.20
CA LEU A 263 40.45 -16.68 -4.13
C LEU A 263 40.21 -18.19 -4.18
N ASP A 264 41.26 -18.99 -4.01
CA ASP A 264 41.17 -20.46 -3.98
C ASP A 264 40.64 -20.95 -2.63
N ILE A 265 39.48 -20.43 -2.23
CA ILE A 265 38.75 -20.77 -1.00
C ILE A 265 37.32 -21.15 -1.33
N GLN A 266 36.78 -22.13 -0.61
CA GLN A 266 35.37 -22.48 -0.69
C GLN A 266 34.58 -21.59 0.26
N LEU A 267 33.55 -20.93 -0.27
CA LEU A 267 32.66 -20.06 0.50
C LEU A 267 31.22 -20.57 0.36
N GLN A 268 30.53 -20.65 1.50
CA GLN A 268 29.09 -20.87 1.58
C GLN A 268 28.34 -19.53 1.57
N ALA A 269 27.00 -19.57 1.48
CA ALA A 269 26.17 -18.37 1.55
C ALA A 269 26.39 -17.60 2.87
N ASP A 270 26.41 -18.33 3.99
CA ASP A 270 26.66 -17.79 5.33
C ASP A 270 27.98 -17.04 5.42
N ASP A 271 29.03 -17.56 4.76
CA ASP A 271 30.34 -16.92 4.75
C ASP A 271 30.28 -15.55 4.07
N LEU A 272 29.61 -15.47 2.91
CA LEU A 272 29.45 -14.22 2.18
C LEU A 272 28.66 -13.19 3.01
N ILE A 273 27.62 -13.64 3.69
CA ILE A 273 26.80 -12.81 4.58
C ILE A 273 27.65 -12.30 5.76
N GLN A 274 28.39 -13.19 6.44
CA GLN A 274 29.27 -12.80 7.55
C GLN A 274 30.33 -11.79 7.11
N LEU A 275 31.02 -12.03 5.99
CA LEU A 275 32.01 -11.10 5.46
C LEU A 275 31.38 -9.72 5.17
N SER A 276 30.18 -9.68 4.57
CA SER A 276 29.49 -8.44 4.24
C SER A 276 29.00 -7.68 5.48
N ILE A 277 28.42 -8.37 6.47
CA ILE A 277 27.99 -7.79 7.76
C ILE A 277 29.17 -7.10 8.46
N HIS A 278 30.35 -7.71 8.41
CA HIS A 278 31.56 -7.19 9.04
C HIS A 278 32.37 -6.26 8.13
N ASN A 279 31.82 -5.88 6.97
CA ASN A 279 32.43 -4.97 6.00
C ASN A 279 33.85 -5.40 5.58
N LEU A 280 34.05 -6.72 5.49
CA LEU A 280 35.32 -7.32 5.08
C LEU A 280 35.46 -7.24 3.57
N ARG A 281 36.35 -6.36 3.11
CA ARG A 281 36.62 -6.19 1.68
C ARG A 281 37.31 -7.42 1.10
N PRO A 282 37.09 -7.77 -0.19
CA PRO A 282 37.79 -8.88 -0.82
C PRO A 282 39.32 -8.77 -0.77
N SER A 283 39.88 -7.54 -0.78
CA SER A 283 41.32 -7.32 -0.59
C SER A 283 41.83 -7.75 0.78
N PHE A 284 41.05 -7.50 1.84
CA PHE A 284 41.40 -7.93 3.21
C PHE A 284 41.42 -9.46 3.29
N VAL A 285 40.38 -10.11 2.73
CA VAL A 285 40.28 -11.57 2.69
C VAL A 285 41.46 -12.17 1.92
N ARG A 286 41.77 -11.62 0.73
CA ARG A 286 42.92 -12.04 -0.10
C ARG A 286 44.24 -11.99 0.68
N GLU A 287 44.57 -10.86 1.27
CA GLU A 287 45.84 -10.69 1.99
C GLU A 287 45.97 -11.65 3.18
N PHE A 288 44.89 -11.91 3.91
CA PHE A 288 44.92 -12.88 5.00
C PHE A 288 45.06 -14.32 4.53
N VAL A 289 44.34 -14.71 3.47
CA VAL A 289 44.44 -16.06 2.89
C VAL A 289 45.84 -16.33 2.34
N GLU A 290 46.50 -15.32 1.75
CA GLU A 290 47.90 -15.45 1.30
C GLU A 290 48.89 -15.67 2.45
N LEU A 291 48.65 -15.04 3.61
CA LEU A 291 49.53 -15.14 4.78
C LEU A 291 49.24 -16.37 5.65
N ALA A 292 47.99 -16.80 5.69
CA ALA A 292 47.50 -17.89 6.52
C ALA A 292 46.38 -18.66 5.79
N PRO A 293 46.73 -19.59 4.88
CA PRO A 293 45.78 -20.24 3.96
C PRO A 293 44.76 -21.17 4.63
N ASN A 294 44.93 -21.48 5.92
CA ASN A 294 44.03 -22.37 6.66
C ASN A 294 42.94 -21.62 7.46
N LEU A 295 42.95 -20.29 7.46
CA LEU A 295 41.96 -19.49 8.21
C LEU A 295 40.56 -19.71 7.65
N GLN A 296 39.61 -19.96 8.56
CA GLN A 296 38.20 -19.99 8.22
C GLN A 296 37.63 -18.57 8.19
N VAL A 297 36.47 -18.38 7.57
CA VAL A 297 35.80 -17.07 7.50
C VAL A 297 35.48 -16.52 8.89
N GLU A 298 35.12 -17.39 9.83
CA GLU A 298 34.91 -17.01 11.23
C GLU A 298 36.18 -16.43 11.87
N ASP A 299 37.35 -16.97 11.52
CA ASP A 299 38.63 -16.42 11.99
C ASP A 299 38.88 -15.03 11.39
N LEU A 300 38.64 -14.85 10.09
CA LEU A 300 38.79 -13.55 9.41
C LEU A 300 37.89 -12.47 10.04
N VAL A 301 36.65 -12.83 10.33
CA VAL A 301 35.69 -11.98 11.04
C VAL A 301 36.21 -11.64 12.43
N ARG A 302 36.68 -12.63 13.20
CA ARG A 302 37.21 -12.42 14.54
C ARG A 302 38.45 -11.51 14.54
N LEU A 303 39.39 -11.74 13.64
CA LEU A 303 40.59 -10.91 13.47
C LEU A 303 40.20 -9.46 13.18
N SER A 304 39.23 -9.26 12.27
CA SER A 304 38.73 -7.93 11.90
C SER A 304 38.07 -7.20 13.06
N ILE A 305 37.20 -7.88 13.83
CA ILE A 305 36.55 -7.30 15.02
C ILE A 305 37.58 -6.86 16.05
N HIS A 306 38.70 -7.59 16.18
CA HIS A 306 39.81 -7.22 17.07
C HIS A 306 40.80 -6.22 16.45
N GLY A 307 40.53 -5.69 15.25
CA GLY A 307 41.37 -4.69 14.59
C GLY A 307 42.70 -5.24 14.05
N LEU A 308 42.84 -6.55 13.94
CA LEU A 308 44.04 -7.19 13.41
C LEU A 308 44.07 -7.05 11.89
N THR A 309 45.20 -6.58 11.37
CA THR A 309 45.41 -6.30 9.94
C THR A 309 46.36 -7.33 9.32
N PRO A 310 46.37 -7.50 7.98
CA PRO A 310 47.37 -8.33 7.33
C PRO A 310 48.80 -7.83 7.56
N SER A 311 49.00 -6.54 7.82
CA SER A 311 50.32 -6.00 8.17
C SER A 311 50.81 -6.50 9.53
N TYR A 312 49.93 -6.60 10.53
CA TYR A 312 50.27 -7.15 11.84
C TYR A 312 50.70 -8.62 11.73
N LEU A 313 49.97 -9.42 10.95
CA LEU A 313 50.32 -10.82 10.74
C LEU A 313 51.66 -10.99 9.98
N ARG A 314 51.96 -10.09 9.03
CA ARG A 314 53.27 -10.04 8.37
C ARG A 314 54.41 -9.79 9.37
N GLU A 315 54.22 -8.89 10.33
CA GLU A 315 55.23 -8.59 11.37
C GLU A 315 55.44 -9.79 12.30
N ILE A 316 54.38 -10.47 12.72
CA ILE A 316 54.45 -11.72 13.51
C ILE A 316 55.24 -12.80 12.77
N ASN A 317 54.90 -13.06 11.50
CA ASN A 317 55.57 -14.07 10.69
C ASN A 317 57.06 -13.73 10.49
N GLN A 318 57.40 -12.45 10.30
CA GLN A 318 58.79 -12.00 10.21
C GLN A 318 59.56 -12.14 11.54
N ALA A 319 58.88 -12.05 12.67
CA ALA A 319 59.46 -12.24 13.99
C ALA A 319 59.67 -13.73 14.36
N GLY A 320 59.20 -14.67 13.52
CA GLY A 320 59.31 -16.11 13.76
C GLY A 320 58.41 -16.61 14.89
N ILE A 321 57.31 -15.90 15.16
CA ILE A 321 56.30 -16.30 16.14
C ILE A 321 55.24 -17.10 15.37
N GLU A 322 55.17 -18.41 15.61
CA GLU A 322 54.15 -19.32 15.06
C GLU A 322 52.88 -19.34 15.92
#